data_AF-A0A1X1A1W8-F1
#
_entry.id   AF-A0A1X1A1W8-F1
#
_cell.length_a   1.000
_cell.length_b   1.000
_cell.length_c   1.000
_cell.angle_alpha   90.00
_cell.angle_beta   90.00
_cell.angle_gamma   90.00
#
_symmetry.space_group_name_H-M   'P 1'
#
loop_
_entity.id
_entity.type
_entity.pdbx_description
1 polymer ?
#
loop_
_entity_poly.entity_id
_entity_poly.type
_entity_poly.pdbx_seq_one_letter_code
_entity_poly.pdbx_strand_id
1 'polypeptide(L)'
;MYLHLLKSFNRLHPRAWDFIQLSRMDRPIGIYLLLWPTLSAVWIAGNGSPTLANVLIFGLGVVLMRAAGCCINDFADRKVDGHVKRTADRPLASGRVKPREALMLFAILVGVSFLLVLCTNARTVWLSFGAVALAFCYPFMKRYTYYPQVVLGAAYSWGIPMAFTAAGGELPASAWLLYIANLLWTVGYDTYYAMVDRDDDLKIGVKSTAILFGEADRTIILTLQMLSLGCLLLAGSHFDMGGWFHLGLLTAAACFAWEYWSTRRLDRESCFKAFLHNHWAGMLIFIGVVLDYALR
;
A
#
# COMPACT_ATOMS: atom_id res chain seq x y z
N MET A 1 -2.74 23.61 1.78
CA MET A 1 -2.34 23.82 0.37
C MET A 1 -2.82 22.69 -0.56
N TYR A 2 -2.43 21.43 -0.32
CA TYR A 2 -2.81 20.28 -1.17
C TYR A 2 -4.32 20.07 -1.37
N LEU A 3 -5.10 20.00 -0.29
CA LEU A 3 -6.57 19.84 -0.39
C LEU A 3 -7.26 21.01 -1.08
N HIS A 4 -6.72 22.23 -0.96
CA HIS A 4 -7.26 23.40 -1.64
C HIS A 4 -7.04 23.31 -3.16
N LEU A 5 -5.86 22.83 -3.58
CA LEU A 5 -5.60 22.53 -4.99
C LEU A 5 -6.57 21.47 -5.51
N LEU A 6 -6.77 20.36 -4.79
CA LEU A 6 -7.72 19.33 -5.20
C LEU A 6 -9.16 19.84 -5.28
N LYS A 7 -9.61 20.64 -4.31
CA LYS A 7 -10.94 21.27 -4.35
C LYS A 7 -11.10 22.26 -5.50
N SER A 8 -10.01 22.88 -5.97
CA SER A 8 -10.07 23.82 -7.10
C SER A 8 -10.53 23.18 -8.41
N PHE A 9 -10.37 21.85 -8.57
CA PHE A 9 -10.90 21.12 -9.72
C PHE A 9 -12.43 21.15 -9.83
N ASN A 10 -13.15 21.53 -8.76
CA ASN A 10 -14.60 21.77 -8.84
C ASN A 10 -14.96 22.91 -9.82
N ARG A 11 -13.99 23.78 -10.16
CA ARG A 11 -14.15 24.80 -11.21
C ARG A 11 -14.24 24.17 -12.61
N LEU A 12 -13.62 23.00 -12.83
CA LEU A 12 -13.69 22.28 -14.10
C LEU A 12 -14.96 21.44 -14.21
N HIS A 13 -15.37 20.79 -13.11
CA HIS A 13 -16.61 20.02 -13.07
C HIS A 13 -17.16 19.95 -11.64
N PRO A 14 -18.46 20.18 -11.41
CA PRO A 14 -19.04 20.26 -10.06
C PRO A 14 -18.90 18.97 -9.24
N ARG A 15 -18.80 17.82 -9.92
CA ARG A 15 -18.62 16.49 -9.30
C ARG A 15 -17.16 16.04 -9.20
N ALA A 16 -16.18 16.88 -9.56
CA ALA A 16 -14.76 16.49 -9.55
C ALA A 16 -14.31 16.03 -8.16
N TRP A 17 -14.75 16.73 -7.10
CA TRP A 17 -14.47 16.35 -5.72
C TRP A 17 -14.96 14.95 -5.35
N ASP A 18 -16.11 14.51 -5.84
CA ASP A 18 -16.64 13.18 -5.55
C ASP A 18 -15.73 12.08 -6.12
N PHE A 19 -15.19 12.27 -7.34
CA PHE A 19 -14.25 11.33 -7.95
C PHE A 19 -12.86 11.39 -7.30
N ILE A 20 -12.42 12.56 -6.83
CA ILE A 20 -11.20 12.73 -6.02
C ILE A 20 -11.32 11.94 -4.71
N GLN A 21 -12.47 12.03 -4.03
CA GLN A 21 -12.75 11.28 -2.81
C GLN A 21 -12.85 9.76 -3.07
N LEU A 22 -13.50 9.37 -4.18
CA LEU A 22 -13.62 7.96 -4.56
C LEU A 22 -12.26 7.31 -4.85
N SER A 23 -11.36 8.04 -5.51
CA SER A 23 -9.98 7.61 -5.79
C SER A 23 -9.03 7.76 -4.59
N ARG A 24 -9.48 8.35 -3.48
CA ARG A 24 -8.67 8.67 -2.28
C ARG A 24 -7.49 9.60 -2.54
N MET A 25 -7.55 10.43 -3.57
CA MET A 25 -6.52 11.45 -3.79
C MET A 25 -6.52 12.49 -2.65
N ASP A 26 -7.62 12.68 -1.93
CA ASP A 26 -7.66 13.51 -0.72
C ASP A 26 -6.91 12.90 0.48
N ARG A 27 -6.57 11.61 0.45
CA ARG A 27 -5.93 10.85 1.54
C ARG A 27 -4.74 10.02 1.01
N PRO A 28 -3.60 10.65 0.72
CA PRO A 28 -2.50 10.05 -0.05
C PRO A 28 -1.69 8.99 0.71
N ILE A 29 -1.98 8.71 1.99
CA ILE A 29 -1.17 7.78 2.80
C ILE A 29 -0.99 6.41 2.13
N GLY A 30 -2.05 5.86 1.53
CA GLY A 30 -1.97 4.57 0.85
C GLY A 30 -1.15 4.61 -0.44
N ILE A 31 -1.01 5.78 -1.08
CA ILE A 31 -0.08 5.96 -2.21
C ILE A 31 1.34 5.84 -1.68
N TYR A 32 1.67 6.53 -0.59
CA TYR A 32 3.03 6.49 -0.06
C TYR A 32 3.46 5.12 0.48
N LEU A 33 2.57 4.43 1.19
CA LEU A 33 2.83 3.08 1.70
C LEU A 33 3.09 2.08 0.57
N LEU A 34 2.48 2.29 -0.60
CA LEU A 34 2.74 1.51 -1.81
C LEU A 34 4.00 1.99 -2.57
N LEU A 35 4.27 3.30 -2.52
CA LEU A 35 5.34 3.95 -3.27
C LEU A 35 6.73 3.58 -2.75
N TRP A 36 6.98 3.72 -1.44
CA TRP A 36 8.34 3.53 -0.91
C TRP A 36 8.95 2.15 -1.15
N PRO A 37 8.21 1.03 -0.93
CA PRO A 37 8.72 -0.31 -1.24
C PRO A 37 8.93 -0.51 -2.73
N THR A 38 8.03 0.03 -3.56
CA THR A 38 8.14 -0.05 -5.02
C THR A 38 9.37 0.71 -5.51
N LEU A 39 9.60 1.94 -5.04
CA LEU A 39 10.79 2.71 -5.41
C LEU A 39 12.07 2.07 -4.87
N SER A 40 12.05 1.51 -3.65
CA SER A 40 13.19 0.75 -3.12
C SER A 40 13.54 -0.42 -4.05
N ALA A 41 12.54 -1.18 -4.51
CA ALA A 41 12.75 -2.25 -5.48
C ALA A 41 13.25 -1.75 -6.84
N VAL A 42 12.74 -0.62 -7.35
CA VAL A 42 13.22 0.00 -8.59
C VAL A 42 14.69 0.41 -8.47
N TRP A 43 15.11 1.00 -7.34
CA TRP A 43 16.50 1.37 -7.11
C TRP A 43 17.42 0.16 -6.99
N ILE A 44 17.02 -0.86 -6.21
CA ILE A 44 17.80 -2.08 -6.04
C ILE A 44 17.91 -2.83 -7.38
N ALA A 45 16.81 -2.99 -8.11
CA ALA A 45 16.80 -3.64 -9.42
C ALA A 45 17.64 -2.90 -10.48
N GLY A 46 17.69 -1.57 -10.39
CA GLY A 46 18.54 -0.73 -11.24
C GLY A 46 19.98 -0.59 -10.74
N ASN A 47 20.39 -1.35 -9.71
CA ASN A 47 21.71 -1.27 -9.08
C ASN A 47 22.13 0.18 -8.72
N GLY A 48 21.20 0.94 -8.14
CA GLY A 48 21.42 2.35 -7.77
C GLY A 48 21.18 3.36 -8.89
N SER A 49 21.07 2.93 -10.15
CA SER A 49 20.88 3.80 -11.32
C SER A 49 19.66 3.38 -12.15
N PRO A 50 18.43 3.43 -11.57
CA PRO A 50 17.22 3.10 -12.32
C PRO A 50 17.00 4.06 -13.49
N THR A 51 16.48 3.54 -14.60
CA THR A 51 16.10 4.39 -15.74
C THR A 51 14.96 5.34 -15.34
N LEU A 52 14.99 6.57 -15.86
CA LEU A 52 13.90 7.54 -15.64
C LEU A 52 12.55 6.96 -16.08
N ALA A 53 12.53 6.17 -17.16
CA ALA A 53 11.35 5.47 -17.63
C ALA A 53 10.76 4.55 -16.54
N ASN A 54 11.57 3.70 -15.90
CA ASN A 54 11.09 2.81 -14.84
C ASN A 54 10.61 3.60 -13.61
N VAL A 55 11.33 4.66 -13.20
CA VAL A 55 10.88 5.50 -12.08
C VAL A 55 9.51 6.13 -12.36
N LEU A 56 9.28 6.63 -13.58
CA LEU A 56 8.00 7.22 -13.98
C LEU A 56 6.89 6.16 -14.11
N ILE A 57 7.17 5.03 -14.77
CA ILE A 57 6.20 3.94 -14.98
C ILE A 57 5.71 3.41 -13.63
N PHE A 58 6.62 3.08 -12.72
CA PHE A 58 6.26 2.56 -11.41
C PHE A 58 5.68 3.63 -10.48
N GLY A 59 6.23 4.85 -10.48
CA GLY A 59 5.72 5.95 -9.67
C GLY A 59 4.29 6.34 -10.03
N LEU A 60 4.00 6.54 -11.33
CA LEU A 60 2.65 6.82 -11.81
C LEU A 60 1.74 5.60 -11.68
N GLY A 61 2.25 4.39 -11.96
CA GLY A 61 1.52 3.14 -11.80
C GLY A 61 1.01 2.94 -10.37
N VAL A 62 1.83 3.25 -9.35
CA VAL A 62 1.43 3.22 -7.94
C VAL A 62 0.26 4.15 -7.66
N VAL A 63 0.31 5.40 -8.15
CA VAL A 63 -0.77 6.39 -7.95
C VAL A 63 -2.07 5.90 -8.59
N LEU A 64 -1.99 5.44 -9.85
CA LEU A 64 -3.16 4.99 -10.61
C LEU A 64 -3.76 3.70 -10.04
N MET A 65 -2.93 2.70 -9.74
CA MET A 65 -3.39 1.41 -9.21
C MET A 65 -3.90 1.52 -7.78
N ARG A 66 -3.33 2.42 -6.95
CA ARG A 66 -3.90 2.72 -5.63
C ARG A 66 -5.29 3.31 -5.76
N ALA A 67 -5.46 4.30 -6.65
CA ALA A 67 -6.75 4.92 -6.93
C ALA A 67 -7.77 3.91 -7.49
N ALA A 68 -7.35 3.03 -8.40
CA ALA A 68 -8.19 1.95 -8.93
C ALA A 68 -8.63 1.00 -7.81
N GLY A 69 -7.68 0.57 -6.96
CA GLY A 69 -7.95 -0.25 -5.77
C GLY A 69 -8.99 0.38 -4.84
N CYS A 70 -8.95 1.69 -4.63
CA CYS A 70 -9.96 2.42 -3.86
C CYS A 70 -11.35 2.37 -4.53
N CYS A 71 -11.41 2.59 -5.84
CA CYS A 71 -12.68 2.57 -6.59
C CYS A 71 -13.36 1.19 -6.53
N ILE A 72 -12.61 0.11 -6.76
CA ILE A 72 -13.16 -1.26 -6.69
C ILE A 72 -13.50 -1.67 -5.26
N ASN A 73 -12.72 -1.20 -4.27
CA ASN A 73 -13.00 -1.45 -2.87
C ASN A 73 -14.32 -0.80 -2.44
N ASP A 74 -14.50 0.50 -2.69
CA ASP A 74 -15.75 1.21 -2.39
C ASP A 74 -16.93 0.59 -3.18
N PHE A 75 -16.71 0.13 -4.42
CA PHE A 75 -17.73 -0.61 -5.18
C PHE A 75 -18.14 -1.93 -4.51
N ALA A 76 -17.18 -2.74 -4.09
CA ALA A 76 -17.45 -4.00 -3.40
C ALA A 76 -18.17 -3.76 -2.06
N ASP A 77 -17.85 -2.66 -1.39
CA ASP A 77 -18.30 -2.29 -0.05
C ASP A 77 -19.58 -1.47 -0.01
N ARG A 78 -20.14 -1.09 -1.16
CA ARG A 78 -21.29 -0.18 -1.29
C ARG A 78 -22.53 -0.51 -0.44
N LYS A 79 -22.73 -1.78 -0.10
CA LYS A 79 -23.87 -2.23 0.74
C LYS A 79 -23.55 -2.21 2.24
N VAL A 80 -22.28 -2.11 2.60
CA VAL A 80 -21.76 -2.22 3.96
C VAL A 80 -21.32 -0.84 4.47
N ASP A 81 -20.69 -0.03 3.61
CA ASP A 81 -20.10 1.26 3.98
C ASP A 81 -21.11 2.24 4.61
N GLY A 82 -22.39 2.19 4.21
CA GLY A 82 -23.43 3.03 4.82
C GLY A 82 -23.69 2.74 6.30
N HIS A 83 -23.26 1.58 6.81
CA HIS A 83 -23.48 1.15 8.21
C HIS A 83 -22.27 1.41 9.11
N VAL A 84 -21.15 1.90 8.57
CA VAL A 84 -19.91 2.17 9.32
C VAL A 84 -19.69 3.68 9.41
N LYS A 85 -19.57 4.22 10.63
CA LYS A 85 -19.53 5.68 10.90
C LYS A 85 -18.49 6.42 10.05
N ARG A 86 -17.31 5.82 9.87
CA ARG A 86 -16.19 6.43 9.12
C ARG A 86 -16.41 6.42 7.61
N THR A 87 -17.21 5.50 7.09
CA THR A 87 -17.37 5.26 5.65
C THR A 87 -18.75 5.64 5.11
N ALA A 88 -19.67 6.03 5.99
CA ALA A 88 -21.02 6.49 5.64
C ALA A 88 -21.03 7.67 4.63
N ASP A 89 -20.07 8.60 4.74
CA ASP A 89 -20.00 9.78 3.86
C ASP A 89 -19.29 9.53 2.52
N ARG A 90 -18.84 8.28 2.25
CA ARG A 90 -18.15 7.94 1.00
C ARG A 90 -19.05 8.23 -0.20
N PRO A 91 -18.51 8.73 -1.33
CA PRO A 91 -19.33 9.13 -2.48
C PRO A 91 -20.28 8.05 -3.00
N LEU A 92 -19.86 6.79 -2.94
CA LEU A 92 -20.68 5.66 -3.37
C LEU A 92 -21.75 5.27 -2.33
N ALA A 93 -21.41 5.30 -1.05
CA ALA A 93 -22.33 4.98 0.06
C ALA A 93 -23.43 6.04 0.20
N SER A 94 -23.08 7.31 0.00
CA SER A 94 -24.00 8.45 0.05
C SER A 94 -24.75 8.70 -1.25
N GLY A 95 -24.55 7.88 -2.29
CA GLY A 95 -25.21 8.01 -3.60
C GLY A 95 -24.75 9.19 -4.48
N ARG A 96 -23.69 9.93 -4.11
CA ARG A 96 -23.13 11.03 -4.94
C ARG A 96 -22.46 10.51 -6.21
N VAL A 97 -21.97 9.28 -6.19
CA VAL A 97 -21.42 8.56 -7.35
C VAL A 97 -22.19 7.26 -7.56
N LYS A 98 -22.59 6.99 -8.80
CA LYS A 98 -23.28 5.76 -9.18
C LYS A 98 -22.30 4.59 -9.26
N PRO A 99 -22.71 3.35 -8.94
CA PRO A 99 -21.84 2.17 -9.05
C PRO A 99 -21.21 1.99 -10.45
N ARG A 100 -21.94 2.32 -11.52
CA ARG A 100 -21.41 2.29 -12.90
C ARG A 100 -20.26 3.28 -13.11
N GLU A 101 -20.36 4.49 -12.55
CA GLU A 101 -19.33 5.53 -12.66
C GLU A 101 -18.04 5.10 -11.95
N ALA A 102 -18.16 4.43 -10.80
CA ALA A 102 -17.01 3.88 -10.08
C ALA A 102 -16.30 2.76 -10.88
N LEU A 103 -17.07 1.87 -11.52
CA LEU A 103 -16.51 0.83 -12.40
C LEU A 103 -15.85 1.42 -13.66
N MET A 104 -16.43 2.47 -14.24
CA MET A 104 -15.82 3.19 -15.37
C MET A 104 -14.51 3.84 -14.97
N LEU A 105 -14.46 4.55 -13.82
CA LEU A 105 -13.22 5.14 -13.32
C LEU A 105 -12.17 4.07 -13.04
N PHE A 106 -12.56 2.95 -12.42
CA PHE A 106 -11.68 1.80 -12.22
C PHE A 106 -11.08 1.31 -13.55
N ALA A 107 -11.92 1.07 -14.57
CA ALA A 107 -11.49 0.59 -15.87
C ALA A 107 -10.53 1.57 -16.57
N ILE A 108 -10.80 2.88 -16.47
CA ILE A 108 -9.91 3.92 -17.02
C ILE A 108 -8.56 3.90 -16.31
N LEU A 109 -8.54 3.89 -14.97
CA LEU A 109 -7.30 3.89 -14.19
C LEU A 109 -6.45 2.64 -14.45
N VAL A 110 -7.09 1.45 -14.53
CA VAL A 110 -6.41 0.20 -14.89
C VAL A 110 -5.92 0.24 -16.34
N GLY A 111 -6.72 0.75 -17.27
CA GLY A 111 -6.32 0.90 -18.68
C GLY A 111 -5.10 1.80 -18.86
N VAL A 112 -5.08 2.96 -18.21
CA VAL A 112 -3.92 3.88 -18.23
C VAL A 112 -2.70 3.23 -17.56
N SER A 113 -2.89 2.52 -16.44
CA SER A 113 -1.80 1.77 -15.78
C SER A 113 -1.24 0.68 -16.69
N PHE A 114 -2.10 -0.01 -17.45
CA PHE A 114 -1.67 -1.04 -18.40
C PHE A 114 -0.87 -0.46 -19.55
N LEU A 115 -1.26 0.72 -20.09
CA LEU A 115 -0.46 1.43 -21.09
C LEU A 115 0.95 1.74 -20.60
N LEU A 116 1.13 2.11 -19.33
CA LEU A 116 2.46 2.32 -18.75
C LEU A 116 3.27 1.01 -18.71
N VAL A 117 2.64 -0.10 -18.33
CA VAL A 117 3.32 -1.41 -18.26
C VAL A 117 3.67 -1.93 -19.65
N LEU A 118 2.89 -1.64 -20.70
CA LEU A 118 3.23 -1.99 -22.08
C LEU A 118 4.56 -1.36 -22.55
N CYS A 119 5.00 -0.27 -21.93
CA CYS A 119 6.29 0.36 -22.19
C CYS A 119 7.49 -0.36 -21.51
N THR A 120 7.27 -1.53 -20.89
CA THR A 120 8.32 -2.32 -20.23
C THR A 120 8.75 -3.53 -21.09
N ASN A 121 8.56 -4.75 -20.60
CA ASN A 121 8.86 -5.99 -21.31
C ASN A 121 7.76 -7.04 -21.07
N ALA A 122 7.75 -8.08 -21.90
CA ALA A 122 6.73 -9.13 -21.88
C ALA A 122 6.57 -9.79 -20.50
N ARG A 123 7.67 -10.03 -19.78
CA ARG A 123 7.63 -10.67 -18.45
C ARG A 123 6.91 -9.79 -17.42
N THR A 124 7.20 -8.50 -17.43
CA THR A 124 6.54 -7.51 -16.56
C THR A 124 5.06 -7.35 -16.92
N VAL A 125 4.73 -7.36 -18.21
CA VAL A 125 3.33 -7.37 -18.69
C VAL A 125 2.58 -8.59 -18.16
N TRP A 126 3.16 -9.79 -18.26
CA TRP A 126 2.55 -11.01 -17.72
C TRP A 126 2.34 -10.94 -16.20
N LEU A 127 3.31 -10.42 -15.45
CA LEU A 127 3.17 -10.23 -14.00
C LEU A 127 2.06 -9.24 -13.63
N SER A 128 1.78 -8.25 -14.48
CA SER A 128 0.73 -7.25 -14.22
C SER A 128 -0.68 -7.84 -14.12
N PHE A 129 -0.95 -8.95 -14.81
CA PHE A 129 -2.21 -9.69 -14.66
C PHE A 129 -2.36 -10.27 -13.24
N GLY A 130 -1.26 -10.71 -12.63
CA GLY A 130 -1.22 -11.12 -11.22
C GLY A 130 -1.53 -9.95 -10.28
N ALA A 131 -1.00 -8.75 -10.57
CA ALA A 131 -1.27 -7.54 -9.80
C ALA A 131 -2.77 -7.20 -9.81
N VAL A 132 -3.38 -7.19 -11.00
CA VAL A 132 -4.81 -6.91 -11.18
C VAL A 132 -5.66 -7.98 -10.50
N ALA A 133 -5.29 -9.26 -10.62
CA ALA A 133 -6.00 -10.35 -9.95
C ALA A 133 -6.01 -10.18 -8.42
N LEU A 134 -4.86 -9.88 -7.80
CA LEU A 134 -4.78 -9.64 -6.36
C LEU A 134 -5.57 -8.40 -5.93
N ALA A 135 -5.43 -7.29 -6.67
CA ALA A 135 -6.16 -6.05 -6.41
C ALA A 135 -7.68 -6.25 -6.50
N PHE A 136 -8.14 -7.08 -7.45
CA PHE A 136 -9.54 -7.44 -7.61
C PHE A 136 -10.03 -8.37 -6.49
N CYS A 137 -9.23 -9.35 -6.07
CA CYS A 137 -9.62 -10.30 -5.03
C CYS A 137 -9.73 -9.64 -3.64
N TYR A 138 -8.81 -8.74 -3.30
CA TYR A 138 -8.70 -8.14 -1.96
C TYR A 138 -10.02 -7.65 -1.35
N PRO A 139 -10.86 -6.82 -2.01
CA PRO A 139 -12.08 -6.27 -1.40
C PRO A 139 -13.09 -7.34 -0.95
N PHE A 140 -13.05 -8.52 -1.55
CA PHE A 140 -13.96 -9.61 -1.23
C PHE A 140 -13.47 -10.46 -0.06
N MET A 141 -12.18 -10.43 0.27
CA MET A 141 -11.56 -11.34 1.23
C MET A 141 -12.10 -11.20 2.64
N LYS A 142 -12.49 -9.98 3.03
CA LYS A 142 -13.06 -9.72 4.36
C LYS A 142 -14.39 -10.42 4.64
N ARG A 143 -15.03 -11.01 3.61
CA ARG A 143 -16.24 -11.84 3.74
C ARG A 143 -15.91 -13.30 4.00
N TYR A 144 -14.76 -13.77 3.51
CA TYR A 144 -14.40 -15.18 3.50
C TYR A 144 -13.36 -15.52 4.58
N THR A 145 -12.40 -14.63 4.82
CA THR A 145 -11.24 -14.88 5.69
C THR A 145 -11.00 -13.76 6.69
N TYR A 146 -10.34 -14.09 7.80
CA TYR A 146 -9.81 -13.13 8.78
C TYR A 146 -8.47 -12.52 8.36
N TYR A 147 -7.94 -12.91 7.20
CA TYR A 147 -6.66 -12.44 6.67
C TYR A 147 -6.78 -11.54 5.42
N PRO A 148 -7.76 -10.62 5.28
CA PRO A 148 -7.82 -9.75 4.09
C PRO A 148 -6.56 -8.88 3.96
N GLN A 149 -5.92 -8.52 5.07
CA GLN A 149 -4.64 -7.81 5.14
C GLN A 149 -3.51 -8.55 4.42
N VAL A 150 -3.51 -9.88 4.41
CA VAL A 150 -2.47 -10.67 3.72
C VAL A 150 -2.63 -10.51 2.21
N VAL A 151 -3.87 -10.52 1.71
CA VAL A 151 -4.16 -10.31 0.29
C VAL A 151 -3.88 -8.86 -0.12
N LEU A 152 -4.17 -7.90 0.76
CA LEU A 152 -3.74 -6.51 0.57
C LEU A 152 -2.22 -6.39 0.49
N GLY A 153 -1.50 -7.02 1.42
CA GLY A 153 -0.04 -7.04 1.46
C GLY A 153 0.56 -7.68 0.22
N ALA A 154 -0.04 -8.76 -0.28
CA ALA A 154 0.35 -9.37 -1.54
C ALA A 154 0.16 -8.40 -2.72
N ALA A 155 -1.00 -7.75 -2.82
CA ALA A 155 -1.27 -6.75 -3.87
C ALA A 155 -0.31 -5.56 -3.79
N TYR A 156 -0.03 -5.05 -2.57
CA TYR A 156 0.85 -3.91 -2.35
C TYR A 156 2.32 -4.25 -2.61
N SER A 157 2.72 -5.49 -2.40
CA SER A 157 4.09 -5.93 -2.64
C SER A 157 4.35 -6.29 -4.10
N TRP A 158 3.31 -6.43 -4.92
CA TRP A 158 3.43 -6.94 -6.30
C TRP A 158 4.24 -6.03 -7.24
N GLY A 159 4.36 -4.74 -6.92
CA GLY A 159 5.25 -3.83 -7.65
C GLY A 159 6.72 -4.26 -7.60
N ILE A 160 7.14 -4.99 -6.56
CA ILE A 160 8.53 -5.44 -6.34
C ILE A 160 8.99 -6.41 -7.44
N PRO A 161 8.36 -7.59 -7.65
CA PRO A 161 8.79 -8.49 -8.71
C PRO A 161 8.70 -7.85 -10.10
N MET A 162 7.69 -7.01 -10.33
CA MET A 162 7.57 -6.25 -11.58
C MET A 162 8.74 -5.28 -11.80
N ALA A 163 9.21 -4.60 -10.75
CA ALA A 163 10.35 -3.68 -10.84
C ALA A 163 11.65 -4.41 -11.25
N PHE A 164 11.91 -5.59 -10.67
CA PHE A 164 13.05 -6.43 -11.03
C PHE A 164 12.99 -6.88 -12.49
N THR A 165 11.85 -7.41 -12.93
CA THR A 165 11.72 -7.84 -14.31
C THR A 165 11.77 -6.67 -15.28
N ALA A 166 11.29 -5.48 -14.91
CA ALA A 166 11.33 -4.29 -15.77
C ALA A 166 12.75 -3.73 -15.96
N ALA A 167 13.63 -3.89 -14.97
CA ALA A 167 15.00 -3.40 -15.04
C ALA A 167 15.91 -4.28 -15.92
N GLY A 168 15.89 -5.61 -15.73
CA GLY A 168 16.82 -6.53 -16.39
C GLY A 168 16.21 -7.80 -16.96
N GLY A 169 14.88 -7.98 -16.89
CA GLY A 169 14.20 -9.18 -17.36
C GLY A 169 14.29 -10.39 -16.42
N GLU A 170 15.15 -10.33 -15.41
CA GLU A 170 15.35 -11.38 -14.41
C GLU A 170 14.50 -11.15 -13.16
N LEU A 171 14.23 -12.22 -12.43
CA LEU A 171 13.55 -12.18 -11.13
C LEU A 171 14.34 -13.06 -10.16
N PRO A 172 15.36 -12.50 -9.47
CA PRO A 172 16.18 -13.28 -8.55
C PRO A 172 15.36 -13.71 -7.33
N ALA A 173 15.75 -14.83 -6.71
CA ALA A 173 15.07 -15.34 -5.52
C ALA A 173 15.07 -14.32 -4.37
N SER A 174 16.13 -13.52 -4.25
CA SER A 174 16.24 -12.44 -3.25
C SER A 174 15.19 -11.33 -3.39
N ALA A 175 14.63 -11.11 -4.59
CA ALA A 175 13.52 -10.17 -4.77
C ALA A 175 12.25 -10.60 -3.99
N TRP A 176 12.08 -11.91 -3.77
CA TRP A 176 10.96 -12.41 -2.96
C TRP A 176 11.14 -12.14 -1.46
N LEU A 177 12.37 -11.94 -0.97
CA LEU A 177 12.58 -11.49 0.40
C LEU A 177 12.07 -10.06 0.60
N LEU A 178 12.30 -9.17 -0.38
CA LEU A 178 11.73 -7.82 -0.39
C LEU A 178 10.19 -7.86 -0.46
N TYR A 179 9.65 -8.74 -1.31
CA TYR A 179 8.21 -8.96 -1.40
C TYR A 179 7.59 -9.42 -0.07
N ILE A 180 8.18 -10.44 0.56
CA ILE A 180 7.71 -10.98 1.84
C ILE A 180 7.86 -9.93 2.95
N ALA A 181 8.98 -9.21 2.99
CA ALA A 181 9.18 -8.13 3.94
C ALA A 181 8.07 -7.09 3.86
N ASN A 182 7.76 -6.62 2.64
CA ASN A 182 6.72 -5.62 2.45
C ASN A 182 5.32 -6.18 2.74
N LEU A 183 5.06 -7.45 2.45
CA LEU A 183 3.79 -8.11 2.77
C LEU A 183 3.59 -8.16 4.29
N LEU A 184 4.58 -8.64 5.04
CA LEU A 184 4.54 -8.71 6.51
C LEU A 184 4.31 -7.32 7.12
N TRP A 185 5.04 -6.33 6.63
CA TRP A 185 4.88 -4.94 7.06
C TRP A 185 3.49 -4.39 6.76
N THR A 186 2.96 -4.68 5.57
CA THR A 186 1.59 -4.30 5.18
C THR A 186 0.55 -4.90 6.09
N VAL A 187 0.69 -6.18 6.44
CA VAL A 187 -0.20 -6.81 7.40
C VAL A 187 -0.11 -6.11 8.76
N GLY A 188 1.10 -5.77 9.21
CA GLY A 188 1.31 -5.03 10.46
C GLY A 188 0.59 -3.69 10.50
N TYR A 189 0.92 -2.77 9.58
CA TYR A 189 0.34 -1.42 9.62
C TYR A 189 -1.16 -1.42 9.29
N ASP A 190 -1.63 -2.30 8.40
CA ASP A 190 -3.05 -2.34 8.04
C ASP A 190 -3.89 -2.98 9.16
N THR A 191 -3.26 -3.76 10.04
CA THR A 191 -3.88 -4.18 11.30
C THR A 191 -4.11 -2.99 12.23
N TYR A 192 -3.16 -2.04 12.36
CA TYR A 192 -3.42 -0.79 13.10
C TYR A 192 -4.61 -0.02 12.52
N TYR A 193 -4.75 0.01 11.19
CA TYR A 193 -5.89 0.63 10.54
C TYR A 193 -7.20 -0.11 10.85
N ALA A 194 -7.21 -1.44 10.79
CA ALA A 194 -8.37 -2.25 11.13
C ALA A 194 -8.77 -2.19 12.62
N MET A 195 -7.82 -1.93 13.53
CA MET A 195 -8.11 -1.70 14.95
C MET A 195 -9.02 -0.47 15.16
N VAL A 196 -8.96 0.53 14.28
CA VAL A 196 -9.83 1.72 14.35
C VAL A 196 -11.30 1.35 14.16
N ASP A 197 -11.58 0.40 13.26
CA ASP A 197 -12.94 0.02 12.88
C ASP A 197 -13.44 -1.26 13.57
N ARG A 198 -12.63 -1.90 14.43
CA ARG A 198 -12.91 -3.19 15.09
C ARG A 198 -14.31 -3.28 15.69
N ASP A 199 -14.70 -2.31 16.51
CA ASP A 199 -16.02 -2.32 17.20
C ASP A 199 -17.20 -2.25 16.24
N ASP A 200 -17.01 -1.59 15.09
CA ASP A 200 -18.05 -1.47 14.08
C ASP A 200 -18.07 -2.71 13.20
N ASP A 201 -16.90 -3.25 12.81
CA ASP A 201 -16.76 -4.48 12.03
C ASP A 201 -17.37 -5.70 12.74
N LEU A 202 -17.22 -5.80 14.06
CA LEU A 202 -17.82 -6.87 14.87
C LEU A 202 -19.35 -6.86 14.80
N LYS A 203 -20.00 -5.68 14.75
CA LYS A 203 -21.47 -5.56 14.71
C LYS A 203 -22.05 -6.02 13.36
N ILE A 204 -21.27 -5.86 12.29
CA ILE A 204 -21.70 -6.18 10.92
C ILE A 204 -21.10 -7.49 10.39
N GLY A 205 -20.33 -8.22 11.22
CA GLY A 205 -19.73 -9.51 10.88
C GLY A 205 -18.61 -9.43 9.84
N VAL A 206 -17.94 -8.29 9.71
CA VAL A 206 -16.77 -8.13 8.83
C VAL A 206 -15.55 -8.74 9.52
N LYS A 207 -14.72 -9.49 8.78
CA LYS A 207 -13.53 -10.16 9.30
C LYS A 207 -12.27 -9.36 9.01
N SER A 208 -11.33 -9.34 9.95
CA SER A 208 -10.03 -8.67 9.83
C SER A 208 -8.98 -9.30 10.74
N THR A 209 -7.69 -9.03 10.47
CA THR A 209 -6.60 -9.44 11.38
C THR A 209 -6.74 -8.80 12.76
N ALA A 210 -7.27 -7.58 12.84
CA ALA A 210 -7.54 -6.94 14.12
C ALA A 210 -8.55 -7.73 14.96
N ILE A 211 -9.57 -8.34 14.35
CA ILE A 211 -10.51 -9.20 15.08
C ILE A 211 -9.85 -10.53 15.46
N LEU A 212 -9.13 -11.14 14.53
CA LEU A 212 -8.48 -12.44 14.74
C LEU A 212 -7.39 -12.40 15.82
N PHE A 213 -6.55 -11.38 15.80
CA PHE A 213 -5.44 -11.24 16.73
C PHE A 213 -5.91 -10.89 18.14
N GLY A 214 -7.13 -10.35 18.27
CA GLY A 214 -7.73 -10.01 19.56
C GLY A 214 -6.80 -9.14 20.41
N GLU A 215 -6.58 -9.56 21.65
CA GLU A 215 -5.70 -8.86 22.61
C GLU A 215 -4.20 -8.97 22.30
N ALA A 216 -3.81 -9.91 21.42
CA ALA A 216 -2.42 -10.09 21.00
C ALA A 216 -2.03 -9.19 19.80
N ASP A 217 -2.95 -8.36 19.31
CA ASP A 217 -2.78 -7.49 18.14
C ASP A 217 -1.45 -6.73 18.11
N ARG A 218 -1.12 -5.96 19.15
CA ARG A 218 0.10 -5.15 19.23
C ARG A 218 1.37 -6.00 19.20
N THR A 219 1.37 -7.13 19.90
CA THR A 219 2.52 -8.05 19.93
C THR A 219 2.72 -8.71 18.58
N ILE A 220 1.63 -9.13 17.91
CA ILE A 220 1.70 -9.71 16.57
C ILE A 220 2.15 -8.66 15.56
N ILE A 221 1.63 -7.43 15.61
CA ILE A 221 2.07 -6.34 14.73
C ILE A 221 3.56 -6.08 14.87
N LEU A 222 4.06 -5.93 16.11
CA LEU A 222 5.50 -5.73 16.34
C LEU A 222 6.32 -6.92 15.82
N THR A 223 5.84 -8.15 16.03
CA THR A 223 6.50 -9.36 15.50
C THR A 223 6.58 -9.33 13.97
N LEU A 224 5.49 -9.00 13.29
CA LEU A 224 5.46 -8.88 11.83
C LEU A 224 6.39 -7.77 11.32
N GLN A 225 6.44 -6.63 12.02
CA GLN A 225 7.36 -5.53 11.73
C GLN A 225 8.83 -5.95 11.90
N MET A 226 9.17 -6.66 12.97
CA MET A 226 10.53 -7.17 13.19
C MET A 226 10.92 -8.26 12.19
N LEU A 227 9.99 -9.15 11.84
CA LEU A 227 10.21 -10.14 10.78
C LEU A 227 10.41 -9.47 9.41
N SER A 228 9.67 -8.39 9.13
CA SER A 228 9.88 -7.57 7.93
C SER A 228 11.30 -7.01 7.87
N LEU A 229 11.80 -6.41 8.97
CA LEU A 229 13.19 -5.94 9.06
C LEU A 229 14.19 -7.10 8.90
N GLY A 230 13.92 -8.27 9.46
CA GLY A 230 14.73 -9.46 9.28
C GLY A 230 14.82 -9.89 7.81
N CYS A 231 13.68 -9.92 7.10
CA CYS A 231 13.66 -10.20 5.66
C CYS A 231 14.42 -9.13 4.85
N LEU A 232 14.32 -7.85 5.22
CA LEU A 232 15.08 -6.78 4.58
C LEU A 232 16.59 -6.89 4.83
N LEU A 233 17.02 -7.26 6.04
CA LEU A 233 18.43 -7.52 6.35
C LEU A 233 18.98 -8.67 5.48
N LEU A 234 18.23 -9.78 5.39
CA LEU A 234 18.61 -10.91 4.54
C LEU A 234 18.65 -10.51 3.07
N ALA A 235 17.66 -9.78 2.57
CA ALA A 235 17.67 -9.27 1.21
C ALA A 235 18.88 -8.35 0.97
N GLY A 236 19.16 -7.45 1.92
CA GLY A 236 20.29 -6.53 1.87
C GLY A 236 21.63 -7.26 1.75
N SER A 237 21.82 -8.39 2.45
CA SER A 237 23.01 -9.21 2.31
C SER A 237 23.18 -9.85 0.92
N HIS A 238 22.08 -10.11 0.21
CA HIS A 238 22.11 -10.63 -1.16
C HIS A 238 22.34 -9.55 -2.23
N PHE A 239 22.12 -8.28 -1.89
CA PHE A 239 22.32 -7.13 -2.79
C PHE A 239 23.50 -6.24 -2.34
N ASP A 240 24.38 -6.80 -1.50
CA ASP A 240 25.57 -6.15 -0.94
C ASP A 240 25.29 -4.78 -0.30
N MET A 241 24.15 -4.66 0.39
CA MET A 241 23.74 -3.44 1.09
C MET A 241 24.62 -3.11 2.28
N GLY A 242 25.05 -1.85 2.36
CA GLY A 242 26.01 -1.34 3.33
C GLY A 242 25.38 -0.60 4.52
N GLY A 243 26.19 0.26 5.14
CA GLY A 243 25.86 0.93 6.40
C GLY A 243 24.68 1.90 6.32
N TRP A 244 24.48 2.56 5.18
CA TRP A 244 23.37 3.51 5.02
C TRP A 244 22.02 2.81 4.93
N PHE A 245 21.98 1.63 4.29
CA PHE A 245 20.81 0.77 4.31
C PHE A 245 20.50 0.29 5.74
N HIS A 246 21.51 -0.18 6.48
CA HIS A 246 21.33 -0.59 7.88
C HIS A 246 20.85 0.55 8.78
N LEU A 247 21.31 1.78 8.55
CA LEU A 247 20.81 2.96 9.26
C LEU A 247 19.33 3.24 8.93
N GLY A 248 18.93 3.07 7.66
CA GLY A 248 17.53 3.11 7.25
C GLY A 248 16.66 2.07 8.00
N LEU A 249 17.16 0.85 8.16
CA LEU A 249 16.46 -0.19 8.93
C LEU A 249 16.41 0.12 10.44
N LEU A 250 17.50 0.65 11.02
CA LEU A 250 17.55 1.03 12.43
C LEU A 250 16.55 2.16 12.73
N THR A 251 16.46 3.16 11.84
CA THR A 251 15.51 4.26 12.00
C THR A 251 14.07 3.80 11.79
N ALA A 252 13.81 2.85 10.88
CA ALA A 252 12.50 2.19 10.78
C ALA A 252 12.15 1.38 12.04
N ALA A 253 13.11 0.69 12.66
CA ALA A 253 12.91 0.00 13.93
C ALA A 253 12.52 0.98 15.06
N ALA A 254 13.12 2.18 15.09
CA ALA A 254 12.73 3.23 16.01
C ALA A 254 11.29 3.73 15.75
N CYS A 255 10.87 3.84 14.48
CA CYS A 255 9.48 4.12 14.14
C CYS A 255 8.53 3.05 14.70
N PHE A 256 8.85 1.77 14.51
CA PHE A 256 8.03 0.66 15.01
C PHE A 256 7.96 0.62 16.54
N ALA A 257 9.06 0.91 17.24
CA ALA A 257 9.06 1.05 18.69
C ALA A 257 8.14 2.18 19.16
N TRP A 258 8.14 3.32 18.45
CA TRP A 258 7.24 4.44 18.74
C TRP A 258 5.77 4.09 18.46
N GLU A 259 5.46 3.39 17.37
CA GLU A 259 4.12 2.91 17.04
C GLU A 259 3.60 1.93 18.10
N TYR A 260 4.44 0.98 18.52
CA TYR A 260 4.12 0.05 19.59
C TYR A 260 3.84 0.78 20.92
N TRP A 261 4.67 1.76 21.29
CA TRP A 261 4.48 2.53 22.52
C TRP A 261 3.25 3.43 22.48
N SER A 262 3.03 4.14 21.37
CA SER A 262 1.93 5.10 21.21
C SER A 262 0.56 4.40 21.24
N THR A 263 0.47 3.17 20.73
CA THR A 263 -0.77 2.38 20.72
C THR A 263 -1.10 1.69 22.05
N ARG A 264 -0.34 1.92 23.14
CA ARG A 264 -0.59 1.31 24.46
C ARG A 264 -1.97 1.58 25.06
N ARG A 265 -2.61 2.67 24.67
CA ARG A 265 -3.95 3.06 25.14
C ARG A 265 -5.09 2.40 24.38
N LEU A 266 -4.79 1.74 23.24
CA LEU A 266 -5.75 1.04 22.38
C LEU A 266 -6.94 1.90 21.91
N ASP A 267 -6.79 3.22 21.93
CA ASP A 267 -7.81 4.12 21.40
C ASP A 267 -7.68 4.29 19.87
N ARG A 268 -8.81 4.63 19.25
CA ARG A 268 -8.94 4.76 17.79
C ARG A 268 -7.97 5.79 17.19
N GLU A 269 -7.72 6.89 17.89
CA GLU A 269 -6.87 7.97 17.40
C GLU A 269 -5.40 7.55 17.39
N SER A 270 -4.94 6.93 18.49
CA SER A 270 -3.58 6.40 18.59
C SER A 270 -3.30 5.33 17.53
N CYS A 271 -4.23 4.42 17.28
CA CYS A 271 -4.07 3.39 16.25
C CYS A 271 -4.03 3.99 14.84
N PHE A 272 -4.91 4.96 14.55
CA PHE A 272 -4.90 5.66 13.27
C PHE A 272 -3.60 6.44 13.07
N LYS A 273 -3.08 7.09 14.12
CA LYS A 273 -1.81 7.80 14.08
C LYS A 273 -0.64 6.86 13.81
N ALA A 274 -0.61 5.67 14.42
CA ALA A 274 0.41 4.66 14.15
C ALA A 274 0.35 4.15 12.70
N PHE A 275 -0.84 3.92 12.16
CA PHE A 275 -1.02 3.59 10.74
C PHE A 275 -0.47 4.67 9.82
N LEU A 276 -0.78 5.95 10.07
CA LEU A 276 -0.26 7.06 9.27
C LEU A 276 1.27 7.20 9.39
N HIS A 277 1.80 6.94 10.58
CA HIS A 277 3.23 7.08 10.88
C HIS A 277 4.11 6.10 10.12
N ASN A 278 3.58 4.93 9.74
CA ASN A 278 4.32 3.93 8.95
C ASN A 278 4.89 4.50 7.63
N HIS A 279 4.30 5.58 7.10
CA HIS A 279 4.90 6.34 6.00
C HIS A 279 6.39 6.66 6.21
N TRP A 280 6.77 7.08 7.42
CA TRP A 280 8.13 7.46 7.76
C TRP A 280 9.07 6.26 7.74
N ALA A 281 8.64 5.11 8.26
CA ALA A 281 9.44 3.88 8.22
C ALA A 281 9.78 3.49 6.77
N GLY A 282 8.78 3.45 5.88
CA GLY A 282 9.01 3.16 4.46
C GLY A 282 9.92 4.18 3.78
N MET A 283 9.71 5.48 4.05
CA MET A 283 10.54 6.55 3.49
C MET A 283 11.99 6.45 3.94
N LEU A 284 12.24 6.19 5.22
CA LEU A 284 13.58 6.08 5.80
C LEU A 284 14.35 4.88 5.25
N ILE A 285 13.66 3.75 5.03
CA ILE A 285 14.24 2.59 4.35
C ILE A 285 14.63 2.96 2.91
N PHE A 286 13.73 3.61 2.18
CA PHE A 286 14.02 4.06 0.81
C PHE A 286 15.21 5.03 0.75
N ILE A 287 15.26 6.03 1.64
CA ILE A 287 16.40 6.94 1.75
C ILE A 287 17.68 6.18 2.05
N GLY A 288 17.63 5.20 2.97
CA GLY A 288 18.76 4.32 3.26
C GLY A 288 19.27 3.57 2.03
N VAL A 289 18.37 2.99 1.22
CA VAL A 289 18.70 2.33 -0.06
C VAL A 289 19.38 3.31 -1.04
N VAL A 290 18.80 4.50 -1.22
CA VAL A 290 19.35 5.50 -2.17
C VAL A 290 20.72 5.99 -1.73
N LEU A 291 20.89 6.32 -0.45
CA LEU A 291 22.16 6.79 0.10
C LEU A 291 23.23 5.69 0.05
N ASP A 292 22.85 4.44 0.28
CA ASP A 292 23.78 3.32 0.20
C ASP A 292 24.36 3.18 -1.21
N TYR A 293 23.53 3.27 -2.25
CA TYR A 293 24.03 3.27 -3.62
C TYR A 293 24.80 4.54 -4.00
N ALA A 294 24.36 5.71 -3.53
CA ALA A 294 24.97 6.99 -3.91
C ALA A 294 26.34 7.25 -3.25
N LEU A 295 26.61 6.61 -2.10
CA LEU A 295 27.81 6.81 -1.29
C LEU A 295 28.72 5.56 -1.23
N ARG A 296 28.46 4.58 -2.10
CA ARG A 296 29.33 3.42 -2.33
C ARG A 296 30.55 3.79 -3.16
#